data_AF-A0A9P6JWW7-F1
#
_entry.id   AF-A0A9P6JWW7-F1
#
_cell.length_a   1.000
_cell.length_b   1.000
_cell.length_c   1.000
_cell.angle_alpha   90.00
_cell.angle_beta   90.00
_cell.angle_gamma   90.00
#
_symmetry.space_group_name_H-M   'P 1'
#
loop_
_entity.id
_entity.type
_entity.pdbx_description
1 polymer ?
#
loop_
_entity_poly.entity_id
_entity_poly.type
_entity_poly.pdbx_seq_one_letter_code
_entity_poly.pdbx_strand_id
1 'polypeptide(L)' 'ALAKAIVAYYQKYVDEASKNELKQIFLQYDRTLLVADPRRCEPKKFGGAGARARYQKSYR' A
#
# COMPACT_ATOMS: atom_id res chain seq x y z
N ALA A 1 8.04 3.28 5.84
CA ALA A 1 9.40 3.72 5.47
C ALA A 1 10.45 3.17 6.44
N LEU A 2 10.30 3.42 7.74
CA LEU A 2 11.22 2.92 8.78
C LEU A 2 11.35 1.39 8.84
N ALA A 3 10.23 0.65 8.90
CA ALA A 3 10.28 -0.82 8.94
C ALA A 3 11.02 -1.44 7.74
N LYS A 4 10.79 -0.93 6.53
CA LYS A 4 11.53 -1.33 5.32
C LYS A 4 13.03 -1.03 5.44
N ALA A 5 13.39 0.13 6.00
CA ALA A 5 14.79 0.52 6.16
C ALA A 5 15.53 -0.38 7.17
N ILE A 6 14.87 -0.73 8.28
CA ILE A 6 15.44 -1.64 9.29
C ILE A 6 15.69 -3.03 8.67
N VAL A 7 14.71 -3.60 7.97
CA VAL A 7 14.88 -4.89 7.30
C VAL A 7 16.01 -4.84 6.25
N ALA A 8 16.12 -3.74 5.49
CA ALA A 8 17.18 -3.56 4.51
C ALA A 8 18.58 -3.39 5.14
N TYR A 9 18.68 -2.75 6.31
CA TYR A 9 19.94 -2.64 7.04
C TYR A 9 20.43 -4.01 7.53
N TYR A 10 19.54 -4.80 8.15
CA TYR A 10 19.89 -6.15 8.62
C TYR A 10 20.26 -7.10 7.48
N GLN A 11 19.57 -6.98 6.35
CA GLN A 11 19.89 -7.71 5.12
C GLN A 11 21.32 -7.47 4.61
N LYS A 12 21.89 -6.28 4.83
CA LYS A 12 23.19 -5.87 4.27
C LYS A 12 24.34 -5.97 5.27
N TYR A 13 24.09 -5.69 6.55
CA TYR A 13 25.14 -5.43 7.52
C TYR A 13 25.14 -6.35 8.75
N VAL A 14 24.12 -7.21 8.93
CA VAL A 14 23.97 -8.04 10.13
C VAL A 14 23.94 -9.52 9.76
N ASP A 15 22.76 -10.14 9.67
CA ASP A 15 22.62 -11.56 9.31
C ASP A 15 21.18 -11.89 8.85
N GLU A 16 21.03 -13.03 8.17
CA GLU A 16 19.75 -13.47 7.59
C GLU A 16 18.73 -13.95 8.62
N ALA A 17 19.17 -14.54 9.73
CA ALA A 17 18.26 -15.08 10.75
C ALA A 17 17.52 -13.95 11.45
N SER A 18 18.25 -12.95 11.93
CA SER A 18 17.71 -11.73 12.56
C SER A 18 16.80 -10.95 11.61
N LYS A 19 17.17 -10.86 10.32
CA LYS A 19 16.32 -10.24 9.29
C LYS A 19 14.98 -10.96 9.16
N ASN A 20 14.99 -12.29 9.11
CA ASN A 20 13.78 -13.08 8.94
C ASN A 20 12.86 -12.98 10.16
N GLU A 21 13.41 -13.00 11.37
CA GLU A 21 12.64 -12.80 12.60
C GLU A 21 11.94 -11.44 12.63
N LEU A 22 12.67 -10.34 12.36
CA LEU A 22 12.09 -9.00 12.27
C LEU A 22 10.99 -8.91 11.20
N LYS A 23 11.21 -9.54 10.04
CA LYS A 23 10.22 -9.58 8.97
C LYS A 23 8.95 -10.33 9.40
N GLN A 24 9.07 -11.43 10.13
CA GLN A 24 7.91 -12.17 10.64
C GLN A 24 7.14 -11.36 11.68
N ILE A 25 7.84 -10.70 12.62
CA ILE A 25 7.21 -9.83 13.62
C ILE A 25 6.41 -8.71 12.93
N PHE A 26 7.01 -8.03 11.94
CA PHE A 26 6.29 -6.98 11.20
C PHE A 26 5.09 -7.52 10.42
N LEU A 27 5.21 -8.71 9.80
CA LEU A 27 4.09 -9.33 9.08
C LEU A 27 2.94 -9.74 10.00
N GLN A 28 3.25 -10.25 11.20
CA GLN A 28 2.25 -10.62 12.19
C GLN A 28 1.50 -9.39 12.74
N TYR A 29 2.22 -8.29 12.94
CA TYR A 29 1.61 -7.05 13.43
C TYR A 29 0.79 -6.35 12.34
N ASP A 30 1.44 -5.94 11.25
CA ASP A 30 0.78 -5.26 10.13
C ASP A 30 1.61 -5.38 8.84
N ARG A 31 1.02 -6.05 7.84
CA ARG A 31 1.60 -6.23 6.50
C ARG A 31 1.89 -4.89 5.80
N THR A 32 1.13 -3.83 6.07
CA THR A 32 1.28 -2.52 5.40
C THR A 32 2.59 -1.81 5.77
N LEU A 33 3.25 -2.22 6.85
CA LEU A 33 4.58 -1.71 7.22
C LEU A 33 5.64 -2.06 6.17
N LEU A 34 5.48 -3.22 5.52
CA LEU A 34 6.42 -3.76 4.54
C LEU A 34 5.92 -3.66 3.10
N VAL A 35 4.62 -3.55 2.86
CA VAL A 35 4.05 -3.44 1.50
C VAL A 35 3.13 -2.24 1.45
N ALA A 36 3.24 -1.42 0.40
CA ALA A 36 2.35 -0.27 0.27
C ALA A 36 0.94 -0.72 -0.09
N ASP A 37 -0.06 -0.01 0.42
CA ASP A 37 -1.44 -0.19 -0.01
C ASP A 37 -1.58 0.24 -1.49
N PRO A 38 -2.09 -0.64 -2.38
CA PRO A 38 -2.22 -0.32 -3.80
C PRO A 38 -3.37 0.66 -4.10
N ARG A 39 -4.26 0.96 -3.14
CA ARG A 39 -5.44 1.81 -3.38
C ARG A 39 -5.03 3.21 -3.82
N ARG A 40 -5.61 3.66 -4.93
CA ARG A 40 -5.44 5.01 -5.51
C ARG A 40 -6.81 5.56 -5.90
N CYS A 41 -6.93 6.89 -5.89
CA CYS A 41 -8.14 7.55 -6.40
C CYS A 41 -8.26 7.30 -7.89
N GLU A 42 -9.41 6.78 -8.33
CA GLU A 42 -9.70 6.63 -9.75
C GLU A 42 -9.77 8.01 -10.44
N PRO A 43 -9.25 8.16 -11.67
CA PRO A 43 -9.31 9.42 -12.40
C PRO A 43 -10.76 9.77 -12.77
N LYS A 44 -11.05 11.08 -12.82
CA LYS A 44 -12.35 11.59 -13.29
C LYS A 44 -12.57 11.24 -14.76
N LYS A 45 -13.78 10.77 -15.08
CA LYS A 45 -14.24 10.52 -16.46
C LYS A 45 -15.22 11.63 -16.86
N PHE A 46 -15.24 12.02 -18.14
CA PHE A 46 -16.17 13.03 -18.67
C PHE A 46 -17.63 12.62 -18.47
N GLY A 47 -18.57 13.58 -18.41
CA GLY A 47 -20.01 13.28 -18.32
C GLY A 47 -20.55 13.11 -16.89
N GLY A 48 -19.85 13.62 -15.89
CA GLY A 48 -20.33 13.74 -14.52
C GLY A 48 -19.31 14.35 -13.58
N ALA A 49 -19.66 14.43 -12.29
CA ALA A 49 -18.84 15.12 -11.29
C ALA A 49 -17.55 14.37 -10.91
N GLY A 50 -17.53 13.03 -10.99
CA GLY A 50 -16.43 12.21 -10.46
C GLY A 50 -16.03 11.02 -11.35
N ALA A 51 -15.20 10.13 -10.81
CA ALA A 51 -14.72 8.94 -11.51
C ALA A 51 -15.86 8.01 -11.98
N ARG A 52 -16.92 7.91 -11.18
CA ARG A 52 -18.07 7.03 -11.43
C ARG A 52 -19.41 7.75 -11.58
N ALA A 53 -19.58 8.92 -10.96
CA ALA A 53 -20.80 9.69 -11.02
C ALA A 53 -21.07 10.19 -12.46
N ARG A 54 -22.32 10.04 -12.92
CA ARG A 54 -22.82 10.59 -14.20
C ARG A 54 -23.87 11.65 -13.95
N TYR A 55 -23.99 12.63 -14.84
CA TYR A 55 -25.10 13.57 -14.78
C TYR A 55 -26.42 12.82 -15.00
N GLN A 56 -27.40 13.10 -14.14
CA GLN A 56 -28.73 12.50 -14.22
C GLN A 56 -29.41 12.90 -15.54
N LYS A 57 -29.98 11.92 -16.25
CA LYS A 57 -30.80 12.15 -17.44
C LYS A 57 -32.28 12.12 -17.06
N SER A 58 -33.11 12.87 -17.77
CA SER A 58 -34.54 13.06 -17.46
C SER A 58 -35.51 12.42 -18.47
N TYR A 59 -35.02 11.55 -19.36
CA TYR A 59 -35.89 10.92 -20.36
C TYR A 59 -36.74 9.80 -19.74
N ARG A 60 -38.01 9.78 -20.14
CA ARG A 60 -39.01 8.78 -19.82
C ARG A 60 -39.48 8.13 -21.11
#